data_AF-A0A3N6GSQ6-F1
#
_entry.id   AF-A0A3N6GSQ6-F1
#
_cell.length_a   1.000
_cell.length_b   1.000
_cell.length_c   1.000
_cell.angle_alpha   90.00
_cell.angle_beta   90.00
_cell.angle_gamma   90.00
#
_symmetry.space_group_name_H-M   'P 1'
#
loop_
_entity.id
_entity.type
_entity.pdbx_description
1 polymer ?
#
loop_
_entity_poly.entity_id
_entity_poly.type
_entity_poly.pdbx_seq_one_letter_code
_entity_poly.pdbx_strand_id
1 'polypeptide(L)'
;MGPRAQKSRLSAEPVPSPPLLDPRSGSPAETVARLRLRDAGLHPVTQAVLHTPSGRTLRPDFLFPAQGLVVEVEGWAFHGSRKAHAADLRRFNSGG
;
A
#
# COMPACT_ATOMS: atom_id res chain seq x y z
N MET A 1 -22.16 -31.50 -38.98
CA MET A 1 -20.77 -31.12 -38.63
C MET A 1 -20.73 -29.61 -38.46
N GLY A 2 -20.46 -29.11 -37.25
CA GLY A 2 -20.27 -27.68 -36.97
C GLY A 2 -19.00 -27.48 -36.13
N PRO A 3 -18.27 -26.37 -36.27
CA PRO A 3 -16.97 -26.22 -35.62
C PRO A 3 -17.14 -25.97 -34.11
N ARG A 4 -16.37 -26.71 -33.31
CA ARG A 4 -16.31 -26.58 -31.85
C ARG A 4 -15.37 -25.42 -31.53
N ALA A 5 -15.91 -24.30 -31.04
CA ALA A 5 -15.09 -23.17 -30.60
C ALA A 5 -14.28 -23.55 -29.34
N GLN A 6 -12.95 -23.56 -29.48
CA GLN A 6 -12.02 -23.77 -28.39
C GLN A 6 -11.89 -22.46 -27.60
N LYS A 7 -12.47 -22.41 -26.39
CA LYS A 7 -12.27 -21.26 -25.48
C LYS A 7 -10.82 -21.30 -24.98
N SER A 8 -9.96 -20.45 -25.53
CA SER A 8 -8.60 -20.28 -25.01
C SER A 8 -8.70 -19.69 -23.60
N ARG A 9 -8.44 -20.50 -22.58
CA ARG A 9 -8.12 -20.00 -21.25
C ARG A 9 -6.80 -19.24 -21.38
N LEU A 10 -6.87 -17.91 -21.36
CA LEU A 10 -5.72 -17.08 -21.02
C LEU A 10 -5.30 -17.51 -19.61
N SER A 11 -4.22 -18.29 -19.53
CA SER A 11 -3.54 -18.61 -18.29
C SER A 11 -2.89 -17.32 -17.78
N ALA A 12 -3.61 -16.60 -16.91
CA ALA A 12 -2.98 -15.59 -16.07
C ALA A 12 -2.07 -16.35 -15.11
N GLU A 13 -0.76 -16.16 -15.24
CA GLU A 13 0.22 -16.64 -14.28
C GLU A 13 -0.16 -16.14 -12.87
N PRO A 14 -0.14 -17.00 -11.84
CA PRO A 14 -0.46 -16.58 -10.49
C PRO A 14 0.60 -15.57 -10.03
N VAL A 15 0.20 -14.31 -9.95
CA VAL A 15 1.03 -13.27 -9.32
C VAL A 15 1.17 -13.66 -7.86
N PRO A 16 2.41 -13.79 -7.31
CA PRO A 16 2.60 -14.19 -5.93
C PRO A 16 1.83 -13.25 -5.01
N SER A 17 0.87 -13.82 -4.27
CA SER A 17 0.11 -13.07 -3.28
C SER A 17 1.01 -12.82 -2.08
N PRO A 18 1.21 -11.57 -1.64
CA PRO A 18 1.89 -11.30 -0.38
C PRO A 18 1.16 -11.98 0.78
N PRO A 19 1.86 -12.34 1.87
CA PRO A 19 1.26 -12.98 3.03
C PRO A 19 0.10 -12.14 3.58
N LEU A 20 -0.96 -12.81 4.03
CA LEU A 20 -2.19 -12.17 4.54
C LEU A 20 -1.94 -11.30 5.77
N LEU A 21 -0.92 -11.64 6.55
CA LEU A 21 -0.48 -10.92 7.73
C LEU A 21 0.97 -10.46 7.53
N ASP A 22 1.29 -9.28 8.05
CA ASP A 22 2.65 -8.75 8.06
C ASP A 22 3.02 -8.42 9.49
N PRO A 23 4.09 -9.02 10.03
CA PRO A 23 4.50 -8.80 11.40
C PRO A 23 4.93 -7.36 11.66
N ARG A 24 5.14 -6.55 10.62
CA ARG A 24 5.46 -5.13 10.74
C ARG A 24 4.22 -4.23 10.87
N SER A 25 3.01 -4.78 10.77
CA SER A 25 1.79 -4.00 11.00
C SER A 25 1.81 -3.41 12.42
N GLY A 26 1.76 -2.09 12.52
CA GLY A 26 1.80 -1.36 13.79
C GLY A 26 0.47 -1.36 14.54
N SER A 27 -0.62 -1.84 13.93
CA SER A 27 -1.93 -1.96 14.58
C SER A 27 -2.85 -2.99 13.91
N PRO A 28 -3.89 -3.49 14.63
CA PRO A 28 -4.95 -4.29 14.01
C PRO A 28 -5.68 -3.55 12.86
N ALA A 29 -5.81 -2.23 12.96
CA ALA A 29 -6.45 -1.42 11.93
C ALA A 29 -5.67 -1.44 10.61
N GLU A 30 -4.34 -1.47 10.66
CA GLU A 30 -3.49 -1.62 9.47
C GLU A 30 -3.71 -2.98 8.79
N THR A 31 -3.83 -4.05 9.57
CA THR A 31 -4.16 -5.38 9.03
C THR A 31 -5.52 -5.39 8.34
N VAL A 32 -6.55 -4.79 8.95
CA VAL A 32 -7.89 -4.67 8.32
C VAL A 32 -7.82 -3.83 7.03
N ALA A 33 -7.10 -2.71 7.04
CA ALA A 33 -6.92 -1.88 5.85
C ALA A 33 -6.23 -2.65 4.71
N ARG A 34 -5.20 -3.42 5.02
CA ARG A 34 -4.49 -4.27 4.04
C ARG A 34 -5.41 -5.31 3.39
N LEU A 35 -6.24 -5.98 4.19
CA LEU A 35 -7.21 -6.95 3.67
C LEU A 35 -8.21 -6.27 2.73
N ARG A 36 -8.75 -5.11 3.10
CA ARG A 36 -9.66 -4.33 2.24
C ARG A 36 -8.99 -3.86 0.94
N LEU A 37 -7.73 -3.41 1.01
CA LEU A 37 -6.96 -3.03 -0.17
C LEU A 37 -6.74 -4.23 -1.10
N ARG A 38 -6.40 -5.39 -0.53
CA ARG A 38 -6.27 -6.64 -1.29
C ARG A 38 -7.59 -7.05 -1.96
N ASP A 39 -8.70 -6.99 -1.23
CA ASP A 39 -10.04 -7.31 -1.77
C ASP A 39 -10.44 -6.35 -2.90
N ALA A 40 -9.93 -5.11 -2.87
CA ALA A 40 -10.11 -4.12 -3.94
C ALA A 40 -9.09 -4.25 -5.09
N GLY A 41 -8.20 -5.25 -5.09
CA GLY A 41 -7.15 -5.42 -6.11
C GLY A 41 -6.04 -4.37 -6.05
N LEU A 42 -5.86 -3.71 -4.89
CA LEU A 42 -4.82 -2.71 -4.65
C LEU A 42 -3.62 -3.36 -3.95
N HIS A 43 -2.42 -3.02 -4.45
CA HIS A 43 -1.17 -3.65 -4.01
C HIS A 43 -0.13 -2.60 -3.59
N PRO A 44 -0.33 -1.89 -2.47
CA PRO A 44 0.69 -0.97 -1.96
C PRO A 44 1.91 -1.70 -1.42
N VAL A 45 3.04 -0.99 -1.38
CA VAL A 45 4.20 -1.38 -0.57
C VAL A 45 3.90 -1.02 0.89
N THR A 46 4.05 -1.97 1.80
CA THR A 46 3.76 -1.78 3.23
C THR A 46 5.01 -1.44 4.01
N GLN A 47 4.89 -0.52 4.97
CA GLN A 47 5.99 -0.13 5.87
C GLN A 47 7.28 0.25 5.12
N ALA A 48 7.12 0.90 3.95
CA ALA A 48 8.21 1.31 3.08
C ALA A 48 9.10 2.31 3.79
N VAL A 49 10.42 2.19 3.66
CA VAL A 49 11.33 3.19 4.22
C VAL A 49 11.47 4.32 3.21
N LEU A 50 11.09 5.53 3.62
CA LEU A 50 11.27 6.75 2.83
C LEU A 50 12.25 7.68 3.54
N HIS A 51 13.10 8.32 2.76
CA HIS A 51 13.99 9.39 3.25
C HIS A 51 13.48 10.73 2.71
N THR A 52 13.16 11.65 3.62
CA THR A 52 12.75 13.00 3.24
C THR A 52 13.96 13.84 2.83
N PRO A 53 13.76 14.92 2.06
CA PRO A 53 14.83 15.89 1.77
C PRO A 53 15.45 16.53 3.02
N SER A 54 14.72 16.56 4.14
CA SER A 54 15.23 17.02 5.44
C SER A 54 16.08 15.97 6.17
N GLY A 55 16.33 14.81 5.56
CA GLY A 55 17.09 13.70 6.16
C GLY A 55 16.29 12.84 7.13
N ARG A 56 14.98 13.07 7.29
CA ARG A 56 14.13 12.27 8.18
C ARG A 56 13.78 10.94 7.51
N THR A 57 13.75 9.87 8.30
CA THR A 57 13.25 8.57 7.86
C THR A 57 11.78 8.43 8.22
N LEU A 58 10.95 8.05 7.25
CA LEU A 58 9.52 7.76 7.40
C LEU A 58 9.23 6.30 7.08
N ARG A 59 8.19 5.77 7.73
CA ARG A 59 7.66 4.42 7.49
C ARG A 59 6.13 4.50 7.41
N PRO A 60 5.57 4.92 6.26
CA PRO A 60 4.13 4.90 6.09
C PRO A 60 3.56 3.49 6.10
N ASP A 61 2.31 3.37 6.53
CA ASP A 61 1.59 2.10 6.53
C ASP A 61 1.48 1.53 5.11
N PHE A 62 1.10 2.38 4.14
CA PHE A 62 0.97 2.01 2.73
C PHE A 62 1.54 3.09 1.79
N LEU A 63 2.30 2.63 0.79
CA LEU A 63 2.83 3.45 -0.29
C LEU A 63 2.39 2.89 -1.64
N PHE A 64 1.90 3.76 -2.51
CA PHE A 64 1.59 3.50 -3.92
C PHE A 64 2.60 4.26 -4.80
N PRO A 65 3.75 3.64 -5.16
CA PRO A 65 4.87 4.36 -5.76
C PRO A 65 4.52 4.96 -7.13
N ALA A 66 3.79 4.20 -7.96
CA ALA A 66 3.38 4.64 -9.30
C ALA A 66 2.46 5.86 -9.27
N GLN A 67 1.77 6.09 -8.15
CA GLN A 67 0.83 7.18 -7.97
C GLN A 67 1.41 8.32 -7.12
N GLY A 68 2.60 8.15 -6.54
CA GLY A 68 3.15 9.10 -5.56
C GLY A 68 2.19 9.31 -4.38
N LEU A 69 1.55 8.25 -3.89
CA LEU A 69 0.52 8.33 -2.84
C LEU A 69 0.92 7.53 -1.61
N VAL A 70 0.77 8.15 -0.45
CA VAL A 70 0.91 7.51 0.86
C VAL A 70 -0.43 7.51 1.60
N VAL A 71 -0.74 6.40 2.24
CA VAL A 71 -1.93 6.24 3.10
C VAL A 71 -1.46 5.81 4.49
N GLU A 72 -1.91 6.55 5.50
CA GLU A 72 -1.67 6.26 6.92
C GLU A 72 -3.00 5.87 7.57
N VAL A 73 -3.01 4.78 8.31
CA VAL A 73 -4.19 4.35 9.07
C VAL A 73 -4.15 5.01 10.44
N GLU A 74 -5.06 5.93 10.68
CA GLU A 74 -5.15 6.57 11.99
C GLU A 74 -5.81 5.64 13.01
N GLY A 75 -5.01 5.10 13.92
CA GLY A 75 -5.50 4.61 15.20
C GLY A 75 -5.86 5.79 16.12
N TRP A 76 -7.02 5.72 16.77
CA TRP A 76 -7.68 6.73 17.63
C TRP A 76 -6.82 7.34 18.77
N ALA A 77 -5.58 6.89 19.01
CA ALA A 77 -4.82 7.21 20.22
C ALA A 77 -3.57 8.11 20.07
N PHE A 78 -3.16 8.54 18.86
CA PHE A 78 -1.92 9.33 18.70
C PHE A 78 -2.06 10.46 17.69
N HIS A 79 -2.12 11.71 18.19
CA HIS A 79 -2.30 12.93 17.37
C HIS A 79 -1.07 13.87 17.35
N GLY A 80 0.04 13.52 18.03
CA GLY A 80 1.21 14.40 18.10
C GLY A 80 2.16 14.35 16.89
N SER A 81 2.48 13.14 16.39
CA SER A 81 3.51 12.94 15.35
C SER A 81 2.98 12.96 13.91
N ARG A 82 1.69 12.67 13.69
CA ARG A 82 1.12 12.48 12.35
C ARG A 82 1.01 13.75 11.52
N LYS A 83 0.72 14.92 12.11
CA LYS A 83 0.55 16.16 11.34
C LYS A 83 1.88 16.62 10.68
N ALA A 84 2.99 16.47 11.41
CA ALA A 84 4.33 16.72 10.88
C ALA A 84 4.76 15.65 9.85
N HIS A 85 4.28 14.41 10.00
CA HIS A 85 4.46 13.36 8.99
C HIS A 85 3.69 13.67 7.70
N ALA A 86 2.42 14.04 7.81
CA ALA A 86 1.56 14.35 6.68
C ALA A 86 2.03 15.57 5.87
N ALA A 87 2.62 16.58 6.52
CA ALA A 87 3.19 17.73 5.83
C ALA A 87 4.41 17.32 4.98
N ASP A 88 5.30 16.50 5.53
CA ASP A 88 6.49 16.04 4.80
C ASP A 88 6.14 15.06 3.67
N LEU A 89 5.13 14.22 3.85
CA LEU A 89 4.59 13.36 2.79
C LEU A 89 3.99 14.18 1.64
N ARG A 90 3.22 15.22 1.95
CA ARG A 90 2.70 16.12 0.90
C ARG A 90 3.82 16.78 0.12
N ARG A 91 4.90 17.18 0.80
CA ARG A 91 6.09 17.75 0.15
C ARG A 91 6.78 16.75 -0.77
N PHE A 92 6.89 15.49 -0.37
CA PHE A 92 7.40 14.42 -1.22
C PHE A 92 6.53 14.25 -2.48
N ASN A 93 5.20 14.22 -2.33
CA ASN A 93 4.28 14.03 -3.46
C ASN A 93 4.27 15.22 -4.44
N SER A 94 4.60 16.44 -3.98
CA SER A 94 4.61 17.65 -4.83
C SER A 94 5.91 17.87 -5.63
N GLY A 95 6.93 17.02 -5.45
CA GLY A 95 8.23 17.15 -6.12
C GLY A 95 8.51 15.97 -7.04
N GLY A 96 7.95 16.02 -8.25
CA GLY A 96 8.31 15.19 -9.40
C GLY A 96 8.75 16.09 -10.55
#